data_AF-A0A950YDM7-F1
#
_entry.id   AF-A0A950YDM7-F1
#
_cell.length_a   1.000
_cell.length_b   1.000
_cell.length_c   1.000
_cell.angle_alpha   90.00
_cell.angle_beta   90.00
_cell.angle_gamma   90.00
#
_symmetry.space_group_name_H-M   'P 1'
#
loop_
_entity.id
_entity.type
_entity.pdbx_description
1 polymer ?
#
loop_
_entity_poly.entity_id
_entity_poly.type
_entity_poly.pdbx_seq_one_letter_code
_entity_poly.pdbx_strand_id
1 'polypeptide(L)'
;AGDGYEDWYAVDDYRALGVLNDAAVDAAHADAHDLVAFAAGFGAGALYALERGPIDAPAGCCVWLTKPSGVTYPDFRQQLGAQTAGETVAVYRRQMVLGPAPEFRVTAGRDLSMPASMSPVACRLASLSIA
;
A
#
# COMPACT_ATOMS: atom_id res chain seq x y z
N ALA A 1 -10.18 -6.18 -13.62
CA ALA A 1 -9.02 -5.83 -12.77
C ALA A 1 -7.80 -6.24 -13.56
N GLY A 2 -6.93 -5.29 -13.90
CA GLY A 2 -5.65 -5.64 -14.52
C GLY A 2 -4.69 -6.14 -13.44
N ASP A 3 -3.79 -7.05 -13.82
CA ASP A 3 -2.65 -7.43 -12.99
C ASP A 3 -1.75 -6.19 -12.86
N GLY A 4 -1.75 -5.58 -11.67
CA GLY A 4 -0.89 -4.45 -11.34
C GLY A 4 0.33 -4.92 -10.58
N TYR A 5 1.48 -4.32 -10.84
CA TYR A 5 2.68 -4.49 -10.03
C TYR A 5 2.72 -3.43 -8.95
N GLU A 6 3.08 -3.82 -7.74
CA GLU A 6 3.32 -2.89 -6.65
C GLU A 6 4.54 -3.34 -5.85
N ASP A 7 5.39 -2.37 -5.51
CA ASP A 7 6.58 -2.56 -4.71
C ASP A 7 6.53 -1.70 -3.45
N TRP A 8 7.02 -2.25 -2.35
CA TRP A 8 6.94 -1.63 -1.02
C TRP A 8 8.28 -1.64 -0.34
N TYR A 9 8.69 -0.45 0.09
CA TYR A 9 9.93 -0.23 0.82
C TYR A 9 9.60 0.35 2.20
N ALA A 10 9.93 -0.39 3.25
CA ALA A 10 10.00 0.17 4.58
C ALA A 10 11.24 1.07 4.66
N VAL A 11 11.06 2.33 5.08
CA VAL A 11 12.14 3.30 5.20
C VAL A 11 12.11 3.93 6.58
N ASP A 12 13.29 4.18 7.14
CA ASP A 12 13.44 4.76 8.48
C ASP A 12 13.14 6.27 8.50
N ASP A 13 13.48 6.98 7.41
CA ASP A 13 13.30 8.42 7.31
C ASP A 13 13.10 8.91 5.85
N TYR A 14 12.81 10.20 5.71
CA TYR A 14 12.63 10.84 4.40
C TYR A 14 13.92 10.95 3.58
N ARG A 15 15.10 10.87 4.20
CA ARG A 15 16.38 10.90 3.48
C ARG A 15 16.59 9.60 2.72
N ALA A 16 16.17 8.47 3.28
CA ALA A 16 16.22 7.17 2.60
C ALA A 16 15.44 7.17 1.28
N LEU A 17 14.43 8.03 1.12
CA LEU A 17 13.71 8.17 -0.15
C LEU A 17 14.59 8.69 -1.29
N GLY A 18 15.53 9.59 -0.99
CA GLY A 18 16.50 10.06 -1.99
C GLY A 18 17.42 8.94 -2.45
N VAL A 19 17.88 8.11 -1.50
CA VAL A 19 18.71 6.93 -1.81
C VAL A 19 17.96 5.94 -2.68
N LEU A 20 16.68 5.66 -2.36
CA LEU A 20 15.84 4.78 -3.18
C LEU A 20 15.63 5.33 -4.59
N ASN A 21 15.36 6.63 -4.71
CA ASN A 21 15.19 7.27 -6.00
C ASN A 21 16.46 7.16 -6.86
N ASP A 22 17.63 7.47 -6.30
CA ASP A 22 18.90 7.40 -7.02
C ASP A 22 19.23 5.96 -7.46
N ALA A 23 18.95 4.98 -6.60
CA ALA A 23 19.16 3.56 -6.92
C ALA A 23 18.22 3.03 -8.01
N ALA A 24 16.97 3.50 -8.04
CA ALA A 24 15.95 3.06 -9.00
C ALA A 24 16.28 3.44 -10.45
N VAL A 25 17.02 4.53 -10.65
CA VAL A 25 17.41 5.04 -11.98
C VAL A 25 18.88 4.79 -12.32
N ASP A 26 19.62 4.12 -11.45
CA ASP A 26 21.00 3.72 -11.72
C ASP A 26 21.05 2.67 -12.85
N ALA A 27 22.20 2.60 -13.54
CA ALA A 27 22.41 1.75 -14.71
C ALA A 27 22.12 0.26 -14.46
N ALA A 28 22.25 -0.19 -13.21
CA ALA A 28 21.94 -1.57 -12.82
C ALA A 28 20.43 -1.90 -12.85
N HIS A 29 19.55 -0.89 -12.71
CA HIS A 29 18.10 -1.08 -12.55
C HIS A 29 17.25 -0.38 -13.62
N ALA A 30 17.84 0.57 -14.37
CA ALA A 30 17.13 1.40 -15.35
C ALA A 30 16.33 0.58 -16.37
N ASP A 31 16.91 -0.46 -16.97
CA ASP A 31 16.22 -1.28 -17.99
C ASP A 31 15.00 -2.01 -17.43
N ALA A 32 15.10 -2.55 -16.21
CA ALA A 32 13.99 -3.23 -15.54
C ALA A 32 12.91 -2.24 -15.11
N HIS A 33 13.32 -1.10 -14.56
CA HIS A 33 12.43 -0.01 -14.18
C HIS A 33 11.62 0.50 -15.39
N ASP A 34 12.28 0.77 -16.50
CA ASP A 34 11.64 1.30 -17.71
C ASP A 34 10.69 0.29 -18.36
N LEU A 35 11.03 -1.00 -18.31
CA LEU A 35 10.15 -2.07 -18.79
C LEU A 35 8.84 -2.14 -17.99
N VAL A 36 8.92 -2.07 -16.65
CA VAL A 36 7.74 -2.04 -15.77
C VAL A 36 6.94 -0.75 -15.98
N ALA A 37 7.60 0.41 -16.07
CA ALA A 37 6.96 1.69 -16.31
C ALA A 37 6.20 1.72 -17.65
N PHE A 38 6.81 1.18 -18.71
CA PHE A 38 6.18 1.05 -20.02
C PHE A 38 4.97 0.10 -19.98
N ALA A 39 5.11 -1.06 -19.33
CA ALA A 39 4.05 -2.06 -19.23
C ALA A 39 2.86 -1.59 -18.38
N ALA A 40 3.12 -0.81 -17.32
CA ALA A 40 2.09 -0.35 -16.39
C ALA A 40 1.11 0.66 -17.03
N GLY A 41 1.54 1.41 -18.04
CA GLY A 41 0.75 2.44 -18.74
C GLY A 41 0.37 3.66 -17.89
N PHE A 42 0.37 3.53 -16.56
CA PHE A 42 0.26 4.60 -15.57
C PHE A 42 1.00 4.19 -14.29
N GLY A 43 1.57 5.17 -13.57
CA GLY A 43 2.21 4.97 -12.28
C GLY A 43 1.47 5.72 -11.18
N ALA A 44 1.45 5.16 -9.97
CA ALA A 44 1.01 5.85 -8.78
C ALA A 44 1.99 5.56 -7.64
N GLY A 45 2.44 6.61 -6.97
CA GLY A 45 3.30 6.52 -5.80
C GLY A 45 2.71 7.32 -4.65
N ALA A 46 3.02 6.92 -3.42
CA ALA A 46 2.66 7.66 -2.23
C ALA A 46 3.53 7.22 -1.05
N LEU A 47 3.70 8.13 -0.10
CA LEU A 47 4.31 7.82 1.20
C LEU A 47 3.19 7.48 2.17
N TYR A 48 3.34 6.38 2.89
CA TYR A 48 2.38 5.95 3.90
C TYR A 48 3.05 5.85 5.26
N ALA A 49 2.31 6.20 6.30
CA ALA A 49 2.68 5.93 7.68
C ALA A 49 1.89 4.73 8.21
N LEU A 50 2.55 3.89 8.99
CA LEU A 50 1.91 2.83 9.77
C LEU A 50 1.06 3.46 10.87
N GLU A 51 -0.27 3.30 10.80
CA GLU A 51 -1.19 3.77 11.83
C GLU A 51 -1.48 2.69 12.88
N ARG A 52 -1.44 1.40 12.50
CA ARG A 52 -1.76 0.29 13.39
C ARG A 52 -1.10 -1.01 12.92
N GLY A 53 -0.70 -1.85 13.88
CA GLY A 53 -0.16 -3.18 13.62
C GLY A 53 1.35 -3.19 13.40
N PRO A 54 1.97 -4.38 13.23
CA PRO A 54 3.39 -4.49 12.92
C PRO A 54 3.66 -4.23 11.43
N ILE A 55 4.84 -3.69 11.10
CA ILE A 55 5.24 -3.47 9.70
C ILE A 55 5.37 -4.78 8.92
N ASP A 56 5.72 -5.87 9.61
CA ASP A 56 5.89 -7.22 9.05
C ASP A 56 4.61 -8.08 9.20
N ALA A 57 3.43 -7.47 9.28
CA ALA A 57 2.19 -8.23 9.38
C ALA A 57 2.06 -9.23 8.21
N PRO A 58 1.55 -10.45 8.46
CA PRO A 58 1.51 -11.51 7.45
C PRO A 58 0.84 -11.04 6.15
N ALA A 59 1.59 -11.18 5.05
CA ALA A 59 1.15 -10.81 3.71
C ALA A 59 0.44 -12.01 3.05
N GLY A 60 -0.89 -12.00 3.03
CA GLY A 60 -1.70 -12.94 2.25
C GLY A 60 -2.67 -12.19 1.32
N CYS A 61 -3.32 -11.16 1.85
CA CYS A 61 -4.10 -10.21 1.06
C CYS A 61 -3.76 -8.76 1.42
N CYS A 62 -4.10 -7.86 0.51
CA CYS A 62 -4.13 -6.44 0.71
C CYS A 62 -5.47 -5.87 0.27
N VAL A 63 -5.99 -4.90 1.00
CA VAL A 63 -7.17 -4.13 0.59
C VAL A 63 -6.85 -2.65 0.64
N TRP A 64 -7.04 -2.00 -0.50
CA TRP A 64 -7.00 -0.56 -0.65
C TRP A 64 -8.35 0.05 -0.34
N LEU A 65 -8.34 1.14 0.43
CA LEU A 65 -9.55 1.79 0.91
C LEU A 65 -9.47 3.30 0.69
N THR A 66 -10.65 3.89 0.52
CA THR A 66 -10.87 5.33 0.60
C THR A 66 -11.77 5.60 1.79
N LYS A 67 -11.45 6.62 2.58
CA LYS A 67 -12.34 7.04 3.66
C LYS A 67 -13.65 7.56 3.04
N PRO A 68 -14.83 7.11 3.48
CA PRO A 68 -16.09 7.63 2.95
C PRO A 68 -16.20 9.15 3.09
N SER A 69 -16.88 9.78 2.14
CA SER A 69 -17.17 11.22 2.21
C SER A 69 -18.08 11.51 3.42
N GLY A 70 -17.86 12.65 4.08
CA GLY A 70 -18.60 13.04 5.28
C GLY A 70 -18.24 12.31 6.58
N VAL A 71 -17.44 11.23 6.52
CA VAL A 71 -16.97 10.52 7.71
C VAL A 71 -15.67 11.14 8.23
N THR A 72 -15.57 11.36 9.54
CA THR A 72 -14.34 11.89 10.15
C THR A 72 -13.26 10.82 10.22
N TYR A 73 -11.98 11.22 10.32
CA TYR A 73 -10.90 10.26 10.50
C TYR A 73 -11.03 9.41 11.79
N PRO A 74 -11.37 9.98 12.96
CA PRO A 74 -11.64 9.19 14.16
C PRO A 74 -12.72 8.12 13.97
N ASP A 75 -13.87 8.50 13.38
CA ASP A 75 -14.98 7.56 13.16
C ASP A 75 -14.58 6.46 12.16
N PHE A 76 -13.86 6.84 11.09
CA PHE A 76 -13.36 5.87 10.12
C PHE A 76 -12.37 4.89 10.75
N ARG A 77 -11.46 5.36 11.62
CA ARG A 77 -10.53 4.48 12.34
C ARG A 77 -11.27 3.52 13.27
N GLN A 78 -12.33 3.99 13.95
CA GLN A 78 -13.17 3.13 14.78
C GLN A 78 -13.87 2.06 13.93
N GLN A 79 -14.47 2.46 12.80
CA GLN A 79 -15.09 1.53 11.85
C GLN A 79 -14.08 0.50 11.34
N LEU A 80 -12.89 0.94 10.93
CA LEU A 80 -11.84 0.06 10.43
C LEU A 80 -11.33 -0.89 11.53
N GLY A 81 -11.24 -0.42 12.77
CA GLY A 81 -10.93 -1.26 13.93
C GLY A 81 -11.97 -2.35 14.15
N ALA A 82 -13.26 -2.00 14.06
CA ALA A 82 -14.34 -2.99 14.17
C ALA A 82 -14.32 -4.01 13.02
N GLN A 83 -14.05 -3.58 11.78
CA GLN A 83 -13.99 -4.48 10.61
C GLN A 83 -12.79 -5.44 10.63
N THR A 84 -11.75 -5.12 11.38
CA THR A 84 -10.53 -5.94 11.50
C THR A 84 -10.36 -6.54 12.89
N ALA A 85 -11.41 -6.51 13.71
CA ALA A 85 -11.36 -7.04 15.06
C ALA A 85 -11.07 -8.55 15.04
N GLY A 86 -10.11 -8.98 15.85
CA GLY A 86 -9.67 -10.38 15.93
C GLY A 86 -8.63 -10.79 14.88
N GLU A 87 -8.27 -9.90 13.96
CA GLU A 87 -7.25 -10.16 12.93
C GLU A 87 -5.93 -9.46 13.25
N THR A 88 -4.81 -10.10 12.90
CA THR A 88 -3.51 -9.40 12.85
C THR A 88 -3.40 -8.68 11.52
N VAL A 89 -3.51 -7.36 11.57
CA VAL A 89 -3.45 -6.48 10.38
C VAL A 89 -2.40 -5.40 10.54
N ALA A 90 -1.84 -4.93 9.42
CA ALA A 90 -1.17 -3.64 9.35
C ALA A 90 -2.03 -2.64 8.58
N VAL A 91 -2.20 -1.45 9.15
CA VAL A 91 -2.94 -0.36 8.52
C VAL A 91 -1.98 0.78 8.23
N TYR A 92 -1.92 1.16 6.97
CA TYR A 92 -1.11 2.26 6.49
C TYR A 92 -2.03 3.37 5.99
N ARG A 93 -1.69 4.62 6.32
CA ARG A 93 -2.38 5.81 5.82
C ARG A 93 -1.41 6.70 5.07
N ARG A 94 -1.84 7.13 3.89
CA ARG A 94 -1.10 8.04 3.03
C ARG A 94 -0.82 9.36 3.74
N GLN A 95 0.44 9.78 3.72
CA GLN A 95 0.92 11.07 4.22
C GLN A 95 1.16 12.05 3.06
N MET A 96 1.74 11.57 1.95
CA MET A 96 2.04 12.38 0.78
C MET A 96 1.66 11.66 -0.51
N VAL A 97 1.30 12.45 -1.51
CA VAL A 97 0.77 11.97 -2.79
C VAL A 97 1.80 12.24 -3.89
N LEU A 98 2.22 11.19 -4.60
CA LEU A 98 3.06 11.29 -5.80
C LEU A 98 2.32 10.83 -7.08
N GLY A 99 1.02 10.56 -6.96
CA GLY A 99 0.13 10.10 -8.03
C GLY A 99 -1.25 9.71 -7.49
N PRO A 100 -2.17 9.13 -8.28
CA PRO A 100 -3.53 8.79 -7.86
C PRO A 100 -3.58 7.54 -6.96
N ALA A 101 -2.75 7.49 -5.91
CA ALA A 101 -2.70 6.37 -4.97
C ALA A 101 -3.89 6.43 -3.98
N PRO A 102 -4.47 5.29 -3.56
CA PRO A 102 -5.55 5.26 -2.57
C PRO A 102 -5.10 5.80 -1.19
N GLU A 103 -6.06 6.04 -0.30
CA GLU A 103 -5.76 6.73 0.97
C GLU A 103 -5.25 5.79 2.07
N PHE A 104 -5.79 4.58 2.12
CA PHE A 104 -5.48 3.58 3.14
C PHE A 104 -5.16 2.23 2.52
N ARG A 105 -4.22 1.52 3.15
CA ARG A 105 -3.89 0.13 2.84
C ARG A 105 -4.02 -0.72 4.09
N VAL A 106 -4.64 -1.89 3.95
CA VAL A 106 -4.75 -2.87 5.02
C VAL A 106 -4.18 -4.21 4.54
N THR A 107 -3.21 -4.77 5.26
CA THR A 107 -2.70 -6.12 5.00
C THR A 107 -3.19 -7.09 6.06
N ALA A 108 -3.43 -8.34 5.64
CA ALA A 108 -3.83 -9.43 6.52
C ALA A 108 -3.40 -10.79 5.96
N GLY A 109 -3.37 -11.80 6.84
CA GLY A 109 -3.09 -13.19 6.46
C GLY A 109 -4.24 -13.89 5.74
N ARG A 110 -5.43 -13.29 5.67
CA ARG A 110 -6.61 -13.83 5.00
C ARG A 110 -7.44 -12.73 4.36
N ASP A 111 -8.22 -13.07 3.34
CA ASP A 111 -9.08 -12.13 2.63
C ASP A 111 -10.03 -11.40 3.60
N LEU A 112 -10.00 -10.06 3.56
CA LEU A 112 -10.85 -9.19 4.37
C LEU A 112 -12.06 -8.72 3.55
N SER A 113 -13.26 -8.90 4.10
CA SER A 113 -14.47 -8.32 3.54
C SER A 113 -14.64 -6.90 4.07
N MET A 114 -14.58 -5.90 3.19
CA MET A 114 -14.70 -4.49 3.54
C MET A 114 -16.01 -3.90 3.02
N PRO A 115 -16.65 -2.95 3.75
CA PRO A 115 -17.86 -2.29 3.28
C PRO A 115 -17.65 -1.55 1.96
N ALA A 116 -18.62 -1.62 1.04
CA ALA A 116 -18.57 -0.93 -0.26
C ALA A 116 -18.43 0.60 -0.12
N SER A 117 -18.90 1.18 0.99
CA SER A 117 -18.73 2.60 1.30
C SER A 117 -17.27 3.03 1.43
N MET A 118 -16.35 2.10 1.67
CA MET A 118 -14.91 2.34 1.73
C MET A 118 -14.20 2.15 0.38
N SER A 119 -14.97 1.92 -0.70
CA SER A 119 -14.48 1.66 -2.06
C SER A 119 -13.33 0.63 -2.11
N PRO A 120 -13.53 -0.59 -1.59
CA PRO A 120 -12.44 -1.55 -1.42
C PRO A 120 -11.93 -2.08 -2.75
N VAL A 121 -10.61 -2.11 -2.90
CA VAL A 121 -9.93 -2.82 -3.99
C VAL A 121 -8.99 -3.85 -3.36
N ALA A 122 -9.38 -5.12 -3.43
CA ALA A 122 -8.61 -6.23 -2.89
C ALA A 122 -7.59 -6.75 -3.90
N CYS A 123 -6.40 -7.11 -3.42
CA CYS A 123 -5.38 -7.82 -4.19
C CYS A 123 -4.72 -8.91 -3.34
N ARG A 124 -4.18 -9.93 -4.01
CA ARG A 124 -3.36 -10.97 -3.40
C ARG A 124 -1.92 -10.50 -3.44
N LEU A 125 -1.24 -10.54 -2.30
CA LEU A 125 0.18 -10.24 -2.24
C LEU A 125 0.95 -11.52 -2.55
N ALA A 126 1.78 -11.49 -3.57
CA ALA A 126 2.80 -12.50 -3.78
C ALA A 126 4.12 -11.91 -3.29
N SER A 127 4.73 -12.52 -2.27
CA SER A 127 6.08 -12.17 -1.86
C SER A 127 7.07 -12.82 -2.83
N LEU A 128 7.83 -11.98 -3.53
CA LEU A 128 9.04 -12.40 -4.23
C LEU A 128 10.21 -12.18 -3.29
N SER A 129 10.82 -13.27 -2.82
CA SER A 129 12.12 -13.19 -2.16
C SER A 129 13.18 -13.09 -3.26
N ILE A 130 13.77 -11.92 -3.41
CA ILE A 130 14.98 -11.74 -4.22
C ILE A 130 16.15 -12.11 -3.30
N ALA A 131 16.82 -13.22 -3.61
CA ALA A 131 17.98 -13.74 -2.88
C ALA A 131 19.29 -13.10 -3.38
#